data_AF-A0AAD9DFD5-F1
#
_entry.id   AF-A0AAD9DFD5-F1
#
_cell.length_a   1.000
_cell.length_b   1.000
_cell.length_c   1.000
_cell.angle_alpha   90.00
_cell.angle_beta   90.00
_cell.angle_gamma   90.00
#
_symmetry.space_group_name_H-M   'P 1'
#
loop_
_entity.id
_entity.type
_entity.pdbx_description
1 polymer ?
#
loop_
_entity_poly.entity_id
_entity_poly.type
_entity_poly.pdbx_seq_one_letter_code
_entity_poly.pdbx_strand_id
1 'polypeptide(L)'
;MLSVAAKYEEAEEHCPAIPDLLKLTKLSNVGHNSLSFRDGEVEVLKYLGWKLRAVPPIHVVGYFLSKGATFEDDTWQGRALIDKIPKYVKKYAEFFCNLTLQEYSFQQYLPTHLAAAIILASRVSLQITPQWRPELQLLTGYSEDEIKGAFKHVWAYYEEQFPGHGTRSISPRSVVSRAV
;
A
#
# COMPACT_ATOMS: atom_id res chain seq x y z
N MET A 1 -9.47 16.49 7.26
CA MET A 1 -8.43 15.47 7.55
C MET A 1 -7.20 15.57 6.67
N LEU A 2 -7.32 15.76 5.34
CA LEU A 2 -6.15 15.81 4.42
C LEU A 2 -5.04 16.78 4.86
N SER A 3 -5.38 18.01 5.26
CA SER A 3 -4.41 19.00 5.75
C SER A 3 -3.62 18.53 6.98
N VAL A 4 -4.31 17.91 7.94
CA VAL A 4 -3.68 17.37 9.16
C VAL A 4 -2.74 16.21 8.84
N ALA A 5 -3.15 15.32 7.93
CA ALA A 5 -2.32 14.21 7.48
C ALA A 5 -1.08 14.70 6.70
N ALA A 6 -1.25 15.64 5.77
CA ALA A 6 -0.14 16.22 5.01
C ALA A 6 0.89 16.88 5.93
N LYS A 7 0.45 17.70 6.90
CA LYS A 7 1.35 18.31 7.90
C LYS A 7 2.07 17.30 8.79
N TYR A 8 1.55 16.08 8.93
CA TYR A 8 2.15 15.04 9.76
C TYR A 8 3.19 14.21 8.99
N GLU A 9 2.92 13.89 7.71
CA GLU A 9 3.77 12.98 6.90
C GLU A 9 4.75 13.71 5.97
N GLU A 10 4.44 14.94 5.53
CA GLU A 10 5.23 15.67 4.53
C GLU A 10 6.12 16.75 5.16
N ALA A 11 7.18 17.14 4.43
CA ALA A 11 7.92 18.35 4.77
C ALA A 11 7.03 19.59 4.59
N GLU A 12 7.30 20.64 5.36
CA GLU A 12 6.48 21.87 5.36
C GLU A 12 6.34 22.49 3.95
N GLU A 13 7.41 22.45 3.16
CA GLU A 13 7.46 22.94 1.77
C GLU A 13 6.57 22.15 0.80
N HIS A 14 6.24 20.89 1.12
CA HIS A 14 5.36 20.02 0.33
C HIS A 14 3.91 20.05 0.82
N CYS A 15 3.65 20.71 1.96
CA CYS A 15 2.30 20.82 2.49
C CYS A 15 1.46 21.79 1.63
N PRO A 16 0.29 21.37 1.12
CA PRO A 16 -0.56 22.25 0.34
C PRO A 16 -1.10 23.39 1.20
N ALA A 17 -1.09 24.61 0.65
CA ALA A 17 -1.60 25.77 1.35
C ALA A 17 -3.13 25.67 1.56
N ILE A 18 -3.64 26.21 2.67
CA ILE A 18 -5.07 26.19 3.00
C ILE A 18 -5.95 26.80 1.87
N PRO A 19 -5.57 27.93 1.23
CA PRO A 19 -6.34 28.46 0.11
C PRO A 19 -6.47 27.49 -1.07
N ASP A 20 -5.40 26.75 -1.38
CA ASP A 20 -5.40 25.75 -2.46
C ASP A 20 -6.28 24.56 -2.09
N LEU A 21 -6.21 24.09 -0.84
CA LEU A 21 -7.08 23.05 -0.32
C LEU A 21 -8.56 23.45 -0.38
N LEU A 22 -8.90 24.68 0.02
CA LEU A 22 -10.28 25.20 -0.03
C LEU A 22 -10.84 25.18 -1.47
N LYS A 23 -9.99 25.53 -2.45
CA LYS A 23 -10.35 25.49 -3.87
C LYS A 23 -10.50 24.06 -4.37
N LEU A 24 -9.57 23.18 -4.01
CA LEU A 24 -9.53 21.78 -4.45
C LEU A 24 -10.71 20.97 -3.88
N THR A 25 -11.07 21.19 -2.61
CA THR A 25 -12.21 20.54 -1.96
C THR A 25 -13.54 21.22 -2.24
N LYS A 26 -13.55 22.36 -2.95
CA LYS A 26 -14.72 23.20 -3.24
C LYS A 26 -15.44 23.71 -1.98
N LEU A 27 -14.78 23.70 -0.82
CA LEU A 27 -15.36 24.16 0.44
C LEU A 27 -15.62 25.68 0.43
N SER A 28 -14.86 26.44 -0.38
CA SER A 28 -15.12 27.86 -0.62
C SER A 28 -16.53 28.12 -1.15
N ASN A 29 -17.07 27.19 -1.97
CA ASN A 29 -18.38 27.33 -2.58
C ASN A 29 -19.53 27.11 -1.58
N VAL A 30 -19.22 26.52 -0.42
CA VAL A 30 -20.17 26.25 0.67
C VAL A 30 -19.99 27.29 1.80
N GLY A 31 -19.24 28.36 1.54
CA GLY A 31 -19.04 29.47 2.48
C GLY A 31 -17.91 29.27 3.49
N HIS A 32 -17.10 28.22 3.36
CA HIS A 32 -15.92 28.05 4.20
C HIS A 32 -14.80 28.99 3.77
N ASN A 33 -14.18 29.62 4.76
CA ASN A 33 -12.98 30.43 4.63
C ASN A 33 -11.80 29.80 5.38
N SER A 34 -10.61 30.39 5.25
CA SER A 34 -9.39 29.89 5.89
C SER A 34 -9.49 29.79 7.42
N LEU A 35 -10.29 30.65 8.08
CA LEU A 35 -10.50 30.57 9.52
C LEU A 35 -11.34 29.35 9.88
N SER A 36 -12.51 29.19 9.24
CA SER A 36 -13.39 28.04 9.47
C SER A 36 -12.70 26.70 9.14
N PHE A 37 -11.79 26.68 8.16
CA PHE A 37 -10.99 25.50 7.84
C PHE A 37 -10.03 25.16 8.97
N ARG A 38 -9.34 26.15 9.53
CA ARG A 38 -8.44 25.98 10.69
C ARG A 38 -9.20 25.55 11.93
N ASP A 39 -10.38 26.11 12.16
CA ASP A 39 -11.26 25.71 13.27
C ASP A 39 -11.61 24.22 13.16
N GLY A 40 -11.97 23.76 11.95
CA GLY A 40 -12.20 22.35 11.67
C GLY A 40 -10.96 21.46 11.85
N GLU A 41 -9.76 21.95 11.52
CA GLU A 41 -8.52 21.22 11.83
C GLU A 41 -8.35 21.03 13.35
N VAL A 42 -8.52 22.10 14.13
CA VAL A 42 -8.41 22.04 15.59
C VAL A 42 -9.47 21.13 16.20
N GLU A 43 -10.70 21.13 15.68
CA GLU A 43 -11.77 20.25 16.12
C GLU A 43 -11.42 18.77 15.90
N VAL A 44 -10.89 18.43 14.71
CA VAL A 44 -10.40 17.08 14.42
C VAL A 44 -9.27 16.67 15.37
N LEU A 45 -8.31 17.57 15.63
CA LEU A 45 -7.21 17.31 16.58
C LEU A 45 -7.71 17.05 18.00
N LYS A 46 -8.69 17.83 18.46
CA LYS A 46 -9.34 17.65 19.76
C LYS A 46 -10.08 16.33 19.83
N TYR A 47 -10.85 15.98 18.80
CA TYR A 47 -11.60 14.72 18.74
C TYR A 47 -10.68 13.49 18.79
N LEU A 48 -9.53 13.55 18.11
CA LEU A 48 -8.51 12.50 18.16
C LEU A 48 -7.69 12.50 19.47
N GLY A 49 -7.90 13.48 20.36
CA GLY A 49 -7.11 13.64 21.58
C GLY A 49 -5.61 13.81 21.29
N TRP A 50 -5.27 14.45 20.17
CA TRP A 50 -3.89 14.59 19.66
C TRP A 50 -3.16 13.26 19.38
N LYS A 51 -3.88 12.13 19.32
CA LYS A 51 -3.32 10.81 18.99
C LYS A 51 -3.23 10.65 17.47
N LEU A 52 -2.33 11.40 16.85
CA LEU A 52 -2.10 11.37 15.40
C LEU A 52 -1.17 10.26 14.94
N ARG A 53 -0.47 9.60 15.88
CA ARG A 53 0.45 8.51 15.56
C ARG A 53 -0.33 7.26 15.19
N ALA A 54 -0.65 7.15 13.90
CA ALA A 54 -1.03 5.92 13.24
C ALA A 54 0.18 5.42 12.43
N VAL A 55 0.38 4.11 12.37
CA VAL A 55 1.34 3.51 11.43
C VAL A 55 0.54 2.86 10.30
N PRO A 56 0.28 3.60 9.21
CA PRO A 56 -0.39 3.03 8.06
C PRO A 56 0.35 1.80 7.50
N PRO A 57 -0.38 0.84 6.88
CA PRO A 57 0.23 -0.36 6.29
C PRO A 57 1.35 -0.06 5.28
N ILE A 58 1.28 1.06 4.55
CA ILE A 58 2.31 1.44 3.56
C ILE A 58 3.69 1.63 4.18
N HIS A 59 3.77 2.13 5.42
CA HIS A 59 5.05 2.30 6.13
C HIS A 59 5.66 0.95 6.50
N VAL A 60 4.83 0.00 6.92
CA VAL A 60 5.28 -1.35 7.27
C VAL A 60 5.67 -2.14 6.02
N VAL A 61 4.90 -2.01 4.93
CA VAL A 61 5.27 -2.57 3.63
C VAL A 61 6.59 -1.99 3.14
N GLY A 62 6.78 -0.67 3.23
CA GLY A 62 8.04 -0.01 2.90
C GLY A 62 9.22 -0.56 3.72
N TYR A 63 9.01 -0.76 5.02
CA TYR A 63 9.99 -1.40 5.89
C TYR A 63 10.32 -2.82 5.43
N PHE A 64 9.33 -3.68 5.18
CA PHE A 64 9.57 -5.05 4.71
C PHE A 64 10.30 -5.08 3.36
N LEU A 65 9.89 -4.24 2.40
CA LEU A 65 10.57 -4.12 1.11
C LEU A 65 12.02 -3.67 1.25
N SER A 66 12.32 -2.75 2.18
CA SER A 66 13.68 -2.26 2.42
C SER A 66 14.62 -3.34 3.01
N LYS A 67 14.05 -4.32 3.72
CA LYS A 67 14.79 -5.46 4.28
C LYS A 67 14.93 -6.64 3.31
N GLY A 68 14.18 -6.61 2.21
CA GLY A 68 14.23 -7.62 1.15
C GLY A 68 12.93 -8.41 1.06
N ALA A 69 12.29 -8.37 -0.11
CA ALA A 69 11.08 -9.12 -0.43
C ALA A 69 11.28 -10.15 -1.56
N THR A 70 12.52 -10.30 -2.04
CA THR A 70 12.96 -11.24 -3.08
C THR A 70 14.37 -11.72 -2.74
N PHE A 71 14.67 -12.98 -3.04
CA PHE A 71 15.93 -13.64 -2.68
C PHE A 71 16.59 -14.28 -3.90
N GLU A 72 17.89 -14.56 -3.84
CA GLU A 72 18.67 -15.06 -4.99
C GLU A 72 18.15 -16.40 -5.51
N ASP A 73 17.71 -17.29 -4.62
CA ASP A 73 17.14 -18.60 -4.98
C ASP A 73 15.66 -18.54 -5.38
N ASP A 74 15.05 -17.35 -5.40
CA ASP A 74 13.69 -17.24 -5.90
C ASP A 74 13.66 -17.54 -7.42
N THR A 75 12.51 -18.01 -7.89
CA THR A 75 12.25 -18.18 -9.31
C THR A 75 11.06 -17.33 -9.72
N TRP A 76 11.15 -16.70 -10.88
CA TRP A 76 10.07 -15.94 -11.51
C TRP A 76 9.56 -16.71 -12.72
N GLN A 77 8.33 -17.21 -12.67
CA GLN A 77 7.74 -18.06 -13.74
C GLN A 77 8.63 -19.28 -14.10
N GLY A 78 9.30 -19.86 -13.10
CA GLY A 78 10.22 -20.99 -13.26
C GLY A 78 11.61 -20.63 -13.82
N ARG A 79 11.94 -19.33 -13.94
CA ARG A 79 13.26 -18.83 -14.37
C ARG A 79 13.96 -18.11 -13.22
N ALA A 80 15.27 -17.91 -13.31
CA ALA A 80 16.00 -17.07 -12.37
C ALA A 80 15.44 -15.64 -12.34
N LEU A 81 15.55 -14.96 -11.19
CA LEU A 81 15.12 -13.57 -11.08
C LEU A 81 15.93 -12.67 -12.01
N ILE A 82 15.24 -11.67 -12.54
CA ILE A 82 15.84 -10.59 -13.31
C ILE A 82 15.91 -9.37 -12.40
N ASP A 83 16.91 -8.49 -12.54
CA ASP A 83 17.11 -7.27 -11.74
C ASP A 83 15.90 -6.32 -11.69
N LYS A 84 14.94 -6.48 -12.61
CA LYS A 84 13.70 -5.70 -12.64
C LYS A 84 12.63 -6.24 -11.68
N ILE A 85 12.67 -7.52 -11.30
CA ILE A 85 11.63 -8.18 -10.48
C ILE A 85 11.46 -7.49 -9.11
N PRO A 86 12.51 -7.15 -8.35
CA PRO A 86 12.35 -6.45 -7.07
C PRO A 86 11.62 -5.10 -7.22
N LYS A 87 11.86 -4.37 -8.32
CA LYS A 87 11.16 -3.12 -8.63
C LYS A 87 9.68 -3.36 -8.92
N TYR A 88 9.33 -4.47 -9.57
CA TYR A 88 7.93 -4.84 -9.78
C TYR A 88 7.26 -5.25 -8.47
N VAL A 89 7.92 -6.04 -7.61
CA VAL A 89 7.38 -6.42 -6.28
C VAL A 89 7.00 -5.18 -5.49
N LYS A 90 7.87 -4.16 -5.47
CA LYS A 90 7.55 -2.87 -4.84
C LYS A 90 6.28 -2.22 -5.41
N LYS A 91 6.15 -2.15 -6.74
CA LYS A 91 4.96 -1.56 -7.39
C LYS A 91 3.68 -2.33 -7.07
N TYR A 92 3.73 -3.66 -7.05
CA TYR A 92 2.58 -4.48 -6.66
C TYR A 92 2.23 -4.28 -5.19
N ALA A 93 3.21 -4.19 -4.30
CA ALA A 93 2.98 -3.97 -2.89
C ALA A 93 2.34 -2.60 -2.62
N GLU A 94 2.82 -1.53 -3.27
CA GLU A 94 2.20 -0.20 -3.23
C GLU A 94 0.77 -0.23 -3.80
N PHE A 95 0.56 -0.94 -4.91
CA PHE A 95 -0.76 -1.13 -5.51
C PHE A 95 -1.73 -1.82 -4.54
N PHE A 96 -1.32 -2.94 -3.93
CA PHE A 96 -2.16 -3.67 -2.98
C PHE A 96 -2.40 -2.87 -1.70
N CYS A 97 -1.42 -2.10 -1.20
CA CYS A 97 -1.65 -1.13 -0.13
C CYS A 97 -2.78 -0.16 -0.50
N ASN A 98 -2.69 0.48 -1.67
CA ASN A 98 -3.70 1.43 -2.14
C ASN A 98 -5.07 0.76 -2.36
N LEU A 99 -5.09 -0.48 -2.83
CA LEU A 99 -6.31 -1.25 -3.01
C LEU A 99 -6.99 -1.53 -1.67
N THR A 100 -6.24 -2.01 -0.67
CA THR A 100 -6.78 -2.29 0.66
C THR A 100 -7.24 -1.04 1.42
N LEU A 101 -6.74 0.15 1.07
CA LEU A 101 -7.20 1.42 1.62
C LEU A 101 -8.59 1.83 1.13
N GLN A 102 -9.06 1.29 -0.01
CA GLN A 102 -10.36 1.65 -0.58
C GLN A 102 -11.54 0.99 0.14
N GLU A 103 -11.29 -0.11 0.86
CA GLU A 103 -12.33 -0.91 1.50
C GLU A 103 -12.17 -0.90 3.03
N TYR A 104 -13.23 -0.52 3.73
CA TYR A 104 -13.21 -0.38 5.19
C TYR A 104 -12.95 -1.70 5.90
N SER A 105 -13.36 -2.82 5.30
CA SER A 105 -13.20 -4.16 5.88
C SER A 105 -11.73 -4.49 6.22
N PHE A 106 -10.74 -3.90 5.54
CA PHE A 106 -9.32 -4.14 5.84
C PHE A 106 -8.80 -3.46 7.11
N GLN A 107 -9.54 -2.49 7.67
CA GLN A 107 -9.19 -1.82 8.92
C GLN A 107 -9.25 -2.76 10.14
N GLN A 108 -9.86 -3.96 9.99
CA GLN A 108 -9.88 -4.98 11.04
C GLN A 108 -8.51 -5.62 11.29
N TYR A 109 -7.57 -5.53 10.32
CA TYR A 109 -6.26 -6.15 10.43
C TYR A 109 -5.24 -5.20 11.05
N LEU A 110 -4.30 -5.76 11.81
CA LEU A 110 -3.11 -5.03 12.23
C LEU A 110 -2.28 -4.62 10.99
N PRO A 111 -1.69 -3.41 10.96
CA PRO A 111 -0.88 -2.96 9.83
C PRO A 111 0.26 -3.93 9.46
N THR A 112 0.86 -4.59 10.44
CA THR A 112 1.91 -5.61 10.24
C THR A 112 1.38 -6.86 9.55
N HIS A 113 0.22 -7.34 9.98
CA HIS A 113 -0.43 -8.52 9.42
C HIS A 113 -0.92 -8.28 7.99
N LEU A 114 -1.54 -7.12 7.76
CA LEU A 114 -1.97 -6.70 6.42
C LEU A 114 -0.77 -6.48 5.49
N ALA A 115 0.31 -5.86 5.98
CA ALA A 115 1.54 -5.69 5.21
C ALA A 115 2.16 -7.03 4.79
N ALA A 116 2.20 -8.03 5.68
CA ALA A 116 2.68 -9.37 5.34
C ALA A 116 1.82 -10.03 4.25
N ALA A 117 0.48 -9.92 4.37
CA ALA A 117 -0.44 -10.39 3.34
C ALA A 117 -0.26 -9.68 1.98
N ILE A 118 0.03 -8.37 2.00
CA ILE A 118 0.33 -7.58 0.80
C ILE A 118 1.64 -8.03 0.13
N ILE A 119 2.69 -8.35 0.91
CA ILE A 119 3.93 -8.91 0.36
C ILE A 119 3.66 -10.27 -0.28
N LEU A 120 2.89 -11.14 0.37
CA LEU A 120 2.49 -12.43 -0.20
C LEU A 120 1.69 -12.23 -1.50
N ALA A 121 0.67 -11.37 -1.49
CA ALA A 121 -0.11 -11.05 -2.69
C ALA A 121 0.76 -10.54 -3.84
N SER A 122 1.73 -9.68 -3.55
CA SER A 122 2.67 -9.16 -4.55
C SER A 122 3.54 -10.26 -5.17
N ARG A 123 4.06 -11.19 -4.36
CA ARG A 123 4.84 -12.34 -4.83
C ARG A 123 3.97 -13.29 -5.68
N VAL A 124 2.74 -13.54 -5.25
CA VAL A 124 1.77 -14.39 -5.98
C VAL A 124 1.38 -13.77 -7.32
N SER A 125 1.06 -12.47 -7.37
CA SER A 125 0.74 -11.76 -8.63
C SER A 125 1.87 -11.81 -9.64
N LEU A 126 3.11 -11.82 -9.17
CA LEU A 126 4.30 -11.92 -10.02
C LEU A 126 4.73 -13.36 -10.31
N GLN A 127 4.04 -14.37 -9.77
CA GLN A 127 4.39 -15.79 -9.92
C GLN A 127 5.82 -16.09 -9.46
N ILE A 128 6.19 -15.53 -8.30
CA ILE A 128 7.45 -15.80 -7.63
C ILE A 128 7.31 -17.06 -6.78
N THR A 129 8.24 -18.00 -6.94
CA THR A 129 8.28 -19.26 -6.19
C THR A 129 9.63 -19.40 -5.49
N PRO A 130 9.67 -19.77 -4.19
CA PRO A 130 8.53 -20.04 -3.29
C PRO A 130 7.70 -18.78 -2.97
N GLN A 131 6.40 -18.93 -2.70
CA GLN A 131 5.51 -17.79 -2.45
C GLN A 131 5.79 -17.13 -1.10
N TRP A 132 5.98 -17.95 -0.06
CA TRP A 132 6.41 -17.53 1.27
C TRP A 132 7.70 -18.25 1.67
N ARG A 133 8.61 -17.52 2.31
CA ARG A 133 9.95 -17.99 2.65
C ARG A 133 10.21 -17.91 4.15
N PRO A 134 11.06 -18.78 4.71
CA PRO A 134 11.49 -18.66 6.11
C PRO A 134 12.07 -17.28 6.45
N GLU A 135 12.79 -16.67 5.52
CA GLU A 135 13.36 -15.32 5.67
C GLU A 135 12.26 -14.25 5.80
N LEU A 136 11.14 -14.41 5.09
CA LEU A 136 9.98 -13.52 5.22
C LEU A 136 9.23 -13.75 6.54
N GLN A 137 9.12 -15.00 6.97
CA GLN A 137 8.55 -15.32 8.28
C GLN A 137 9.40 -14.73 9.42
N LEU A 138 10.73 -14.77 9.31
CA LEU A 138 11.63 -14.14 10.28
C LEU A 138 11.49 -12.61 10.28
N LEU A 139 11.36 -11.99 9.10
CA LEU A 139 11.21 -10.55 8.96
C LEU A 139 9.86 -10.03 9.48
N THR A 140 8.79 -10.73 9.16
CA THR A 140 7.42 -10.28 9.45
C THR A 140 6.89 -10.80 10.79
N GLY A 141 7.47 -11.89 11.30
CA GLY A 141 6.99 -12.60 12.49
C GLY A 141 5.79 -13.51 12.23
N TYR A 142 5.33 -13.66 10.98
CA TYR A 142 4.14 -14.45 10.65
C TYR A 142 4.45 -15.63 9.71
N SER A 143 3.86 -16.78 10.01
CA SER A 143 3.82 -17.94 9.12
C SER A 143 2.82 -17.76 7.98
N GLU A 144 2.98 -18.55 6.92
CA GLU A 144 2.05 -18.52 5.77
C GLU A 144 0.60 -18.82 6.19
N ASP A 145 0.41 -19.75 7.13
CA ASP A 145 -0.92 -20.14 7.62
C ASP A 145 -1.61 -19.02 8.39
N GLU A 146 -0.86 -18.24 9.19
CA GLU A 146 -1.38 -17.10 9.92
C GLU A 146 -1.84 -15.98 8.97
N ILE A 147 -1.08 -15.68 7.92
CA ILE A 147 -1.40 -14.62 6.96
C ILE A 147 -2.43 -15.02 5.91
N LYS A 148 -2.69 -16.32 5.75
CA LYS A 148 -3.56 -16.88 4.69
C LYS A 148 -4.96 -16.27 4.69
N GLY A 149 -5.50 -15.96 5.86
CA GLY A 149 -6.82 -15.32 6.00
C GLY A 149 -6.84 -13.92 5.39
N ALA A 150 -5.89 -13.06 5.80
CA ALA A 150 -5.75 -11.72 5.26
C ALA A 150 -5.39 -11.73 3.77
N PHE A 151 -4.50 -12.62 3.34
CA PHE A 151 -4.16 -12.81 1.93
C PHE A 151 -5.40 -13.16 1.09
N LYS A 152 -6.22 -14.13 1.51
CA LYS A 152 -7.44 -14.49 0.79
C LYS A 152 -8.41 -13.33 0.67
N HIS A 153 -8.54 -12.51 1.71
CA HIS A 153 -9.39 -11.33 1.68
C HIS A 153 -8.87 -10.28 0.69
N VAL A 154 -7.57 -9.99 0.72
CA VAL A 154 -6.92 -9.08 -0.26
C VAL A 154 -7.09 -9.61 -1.68
N TRP A 155 -6.89 -10.92 -1.88
CA TRP A 155 -6.96 -11.55 -3.19
C TRP A 155 -8.38 -11.58 -3.75
N ALA A 156 -9.38 -11.94 -2.93
CA ALA A 156 -10.78 -11.94 -3.34
C ALA A 156 -11.23 -10.53 -3.75
N TYR A 157 -10.86 -9.51 -2.98
CA TYR A 157 -11.17 -8.12 -3.33
C TYR A 157 -10.47 -7.68 -4.61
N TYR A 158 -9.22 -8.09 -4.82
CA TYR A 158 -8.51 -7.85 -6.08
C TYR A 158 -9.21 -8.50 -7.28
N GLU A 159 -9.67 -9.75 -7.17
CA GLU A 159 -10.39 -10.43 -8.24
C GLU A 159 -11.76 -9.80 -8.53
N GLU A 160 -12.45 -9.29 -7.51
CA GLU A 160 -13.71 -8.56 -7.64
C GLU A 160 -13.51 -7.23 -8.39
N GLN A 161 -12.48 -6.46 -8.04
CA GLN A 161 -12.19 -5.18 -8.69
C GLN A 161 -11.58 -5.36 -10.09
N PHE A 162 -10.89 -6.47 -10.34
CA PHE A 162 -10.19 -6.75 -11.60
C PHE A 162 -10.52 -8.15 -12.17
N PRO A 163 -11.78 -8.41 -12.56
CA PRO A 163 -12.18 -9.72 -13.06
C PRO A 163 -11.36 -10.12 -14.30
N GLY A 164 -10.84 -11.36 -14.29
CA GLY A 164 -10.03 -11.91 -15.38
C GLY A 164 -8.54 -11.52 -15.39
N HIS A 165 -8.07 -10.74 -14.42
CA HIS A 165 -6.64 -10.42 -14.27
C HIS A 165 -5.84 -11.53 -13.57
N GLY A 166 -6.48 -12.38 -12.76
CA GLY A 166 -5.83 -13.56 -12.16
C GLY A 166 -5.42 -14.64 -13.18
N THR A 167 -6.17 -14.76 -14.27
CA THR A 167 -5.94 -15.77 -15.34
C THR A 167 -4.99 -15.28 -16.42
N ARG A 168 -4.91 -13.96 -16.64
CA ARG A 168 -3.93 -13.35 -17.52
C ARG A 168 -2.67 -13.15 -16.73
N SER A 169 -1.77 -14.14 -16.78
CA SER A 169 -0.36 -13.92 -16.46
C SER A 169 0.06 -12.57 -17.01
N ILE A 170 0.40 -11.65 -16.11
CA ILE A 170 0.75 -10.27 -16.45
C ILE A 170 2.15 -10.35 -17.03
N SER A 171 2.21 -10.87 -18.25
CA SER A 171 3.43 -10.95 -19.04
C SER A 171 3.92 -9.52 -19.20
N PRO A 172 5.18 -9.21 -18.87
CA PRO A 172 5.79 -7.92 -19.18
C PRO A 172 6.03 -7.79 -20.69
N ARG A 173 5.01 -8.02 -21.52
CA ARG A 173 5.04 -7.78 -22.97
C ARG A 173 5.15 -6.29 -23.31
N SER A 174 4.88 -5.41 -22.35
CA SER A 174 5.15 -3.97 -22.46
C SER A 174 6.62 -3.58 -22.24
N VAL A 175 7.52 -4.54 -21.93
CA VAL A 175 8.96 -4.25 -21.70
C VAL A 175 9.82 -4.59 -22.92
N VAL A 176 9.37 -5.49 -23.80
CA VAL A 176 10.15 -5.91 -24.98
C VAL A 176 9.99 -4.94 -26.16
N SER A 177 8.89 -4.18 -26.23
CA SER A 177 8.61 -3.28 -27.37
C SER A 177 9.34 -1.94 -27.36
N ARG A 178 10.29 -1.72 -26.43
CA ARG A 178 11.13 -0.51 -26.39
C ARG A 178 12.63 -0.79 -26.46
N ALA A 179 13.02 -1.96 -26.96
CA ALA A 179 14.40 -2.26 -27.34
C ALA A 179 14.46 -2.54 -28.84
N VAL A 180 14.23 -1.51 -29.64
CA VAL A 180 14.73 -1.38 -31.02
C VAL A 180 15.12 0.08 -31.22
#